data_AF-A0A183DWM1-F1
#
_entry.id   AF-A0A183DWM1-F1
#
_cell.length_a   1.000
_cell.length_b   1.000
_cell.length_c   1.000
_cell.angle_alpha   90.00
_cell.angle_beta   90.00
_cell.angle_gamma   90.00
#
_symmetry.space_group_name_H-M   'P 1'
#
loop_
_entity.id
_entity.type
_entity.pdbx_description
1 polymer ?
#
loop_
_entity_poly.entity_id
_entity_poly.type
_entity_poly.pdbx_seq_one_letter_code
_entity_poly.pdbx_strand_id
1 'polypeptide(L)'
;LELRTKFINMPYPIDIFFIYHDKKSSWVGGVDGKKKYRYYYPLINQVCGTDLFGYLMYVPCNPLDIIKSEYGKNWKKPILSSQYIWNRSPHNMKSAGVYSIYEMRSARKDYG
;
A
#
# COMPACT_ATOMS: atom_id res chain seq x y z
N LEU A 1 6.35 -2.83 3.53
CA LEU A 1 7.28 -1.95 4.27
C LEU A 1 6.79 -0.54 4.03
N GLU A 2 6.42 0.14 5.10
CA GLU A 2 5.93 1.52 5.10
C GLU A 2 6.99 2.36 5.81
N LEU A 3 7.44 3.44 5.18
CA LEU A 3 8.36 4.40 5.78
C LEU A 3 7.61 5.70 6.02
N ARG A 4 7.38 6.03 7.30
CA ARG A 4 6.85 7.33 7.67
C ARG A 4 7.98 8.36 7.71
N THR A 5 7.93 9.34 6.82
CA THR A 5 8.90 10.43 6.74
C THR A 5 8.28 11.78 7.06
N LYS A 6 9.07 12.67 7.67
CA LYS A 6 8.75 14.09 7.83
C LYS A 6 9.68 14.90 6.93
N PHE A 7 9.13 15.51 5.89
CA PHE A 7 9.89 16.45 5.06
C PHE A 7 10.05 17.78 5.80
N ILE A 8 11.22 18.41 5.66
CA ILE A 8 11.64 19.62 6.42
C ILE A 8 10.61 20.75 6.34
N ASN A 9 9.84 20.83 5.24
CA ASN A 9 8.84 21.88 4.99
C ASN A 9 7.41 21.34 4.81
N MET A 10 7.11 20.11 5.25
CA MET A 10 5.74 19.60 5.24
C MET A 10 5.22 19.41 6.67
N PRO A 11 4.09 20.06 7.04
CA PRO A 11 3.55 19.94 8.40
C PRO A 11 3.00 18.54 8.71
N TYR A 12 2.71 17.73 7.67
CA TYR A 12 2.16 16.39 7.80
C TYR A 12 3.19 15.32 7.41
N PRO A 13 3.22 14.18 8.13
CA PRO A 13 4.04 13.06 7.73
C PRO A 13 3.51 12.43 6.43
N ILE A 14 4.41 11.91 5.61
CA ILE A 14 4.08 11.07 4.45
C ILE A 14 4.49 9.64 4.74
N ASP A 15 3.62 8.71 4.41
CA ASP A 15 3.91 7.28 4.41
C ASP A 15 4.33 6.85 2.99
N ILE A 16 5.54 6.30 2.87
CA ILE A 16 6.11 5.80 1.61
C ILE A 16 5.97 4.29 1.57
N PHE A 17 5.36 3.79 0.49
CA PHE A 17 5.18 2.37 0.24
C PHE A 17 6.02 1.92 -0.97
N PHE A 18 6.68 0.78 -0.82
CA PHE A 18 7.39 0.14 -1.93
C PHE A 18 6.44 -0.78 -2.70
N ILE A 19 6.32 -0.53 -4.01
CA ILE A 19 5.58 -1.36 -4.94
C ILE A 19 6.57 -2.30 -5.64
N TYR A 20 6.24 -3.58 -5.66
CA TYR A 20 6.98 -4.60 -6.37
C TYR A 20 6.17 -5.07 -7.58
N HIS A 21 6.85 -5.47 -8.65
CA HIS A 21 6.21 -5.93 -9.87
C HIS A 21 6.56 -7.39 -10.14
N ASP A 22 5.57 -8.16 -10.60
CA ASP A 22 5.78 -9.43 -11.29
C ASP A 22 5.28 -9.31 -12.75
N LYS A 23 5.24 -10.43 -13.48
CA LYS A 23 4.85 -10.43 -14.91
C LYS A 23 3.39 -10.00 -15.15
N LYS A 24 2.50 -10.10 -14.16
CA LYS A 24 1.05 -9.94 -14.32
C LYS A 24 0.43 -8.94 -13.35
N SER A 25 1.12 -8.60 -12.27
CA SER A 25 0.57 -7.80 -11.18
C SER A 25 1.64 -6.95 -10.50
N SER A 26 1.17 -5.95 -9.77
CA SER A 26 2.00 -5.17 -8.85
C SER A 26 1.52 -5.41 -7.43
N TRP A 27 2.38 -5.32 -6.42
CA TRP A 27 1.95 -5.56 -5.06
C TRP A 27 2.75 -4.77 -4.02
N VAL A 28 2.09 -4.49 -2.90
CA VAL A 28 2.68 -3.88 -1.71
C VAL A 28 2.66 -4.91 -0.58
N GLY A 29 3.71 -4.91 0.25
CA GLY A 29 3.80 -5.80 1.41
C GLY A 29 3.31 -5.13 2.70
N GLY A 30 2.49 -5.83 3.49
CA GLY A 30 2.05 -5.42 4.82
C GLY A 30 2.43 -6.42 5.90
N VAL A 31 2.52 -5.96 7.15
CA VAL A 31 2.89 -6.78 8.33
C VAL A 31 1.98 -6.43 9.50
N ASP A 32 1.35 -7.43 10.11
CA ASP A 32 0.60 -7.30 11.38
C ASP A 32 1.18 -8.27 12.42
N GLY A 33 1.97 -7.74 13.35
CA GLY A 33 2.77 -8.55 14.27
C GLY A 33 3.72 -9.47 13.50
N LYS A 34 3.41 -10.78 13.46
CA LYS A 34 4.17 -11.78 12.68
C LYS A 34 3.55 -12.10 11.33
N LYS A 35 2.29 -11.70 11.07
CA LYS A 35 1.58 -12.07 9.84
C LYS A 35 2.05 -11.20 8.68
N LYS A 36 2.28 -11.83 7.53
CA LYS A 36 2.68 -11.18 6.27
C LYS A 36 1.47 -11.08 5.35
N TYR A 37 1.32 -9.97 4.67
CA TYR A 37 0.29 -9.74 3.67
C TYR A 37 0.89 -9.19 2.37
N ARG A 38 0.22 -9.49 1.26
CA ARG A 38 0.45 -8.85 -0.03
C ARG A 38 -0.86 -8.27 -0.55
N TYR A 39 -0.82 -7.01 -0.93
CA TYR A 39 -1.93 -6.30 -1.56
C TYR A 39 -1.66 -6.25 -3.05
N TYR A 40 -2.47 -6.94 -3.85
CA TYR A 40 -2.24 -7.12 -5.27
C TYR A 40 -3.02 -6.10 -6.11
N TYR A 41 -2.34 -5.44 -7.02
CA TYR A 41 -2.92 -4.47 -7.95
C TYR A 41 -2.77 -4.99 -9.38
N PRO A 42 -3.62 -4.53 -10.32
CA PRO A 42 -3.31 -4.59 -11.74
C PRO A 42 -1.88 -4.12 -12.01
N LEU A 43 -1.23 -4.66 -13.03
CA LEU A 43 0.14 -4.29 -13.36
C LEU A 43 0.26 -2.78 -13.61
N ILE A 44 1.07 -2.10 -12.78
CA ILE A 44 1.41 -0.69 -12.92
C ILE A 44 2.73 -0.62 -13.70
N ASN A 45 2.65 -0.52 -15.03
CA ASN A 45 3.82 -0.43 -15.91
C ASN A 45 4.01 0.97 -16.53
N GLN A 46 3.06 1.87 -16.33
CA GLN A 46 3.06 3.23 -16.85
C GLN A 46 2.49 4.19 -15.81
N VAL A 47 3.01 5.41 -15.80
CA VAL A 47 2.51 6.51 -14.96
C VAL A 47 2.07 7.68 -15.83
N CYS A 48 1.01 8.34 -15.37
CA CYS A 48 0.38 9.47 -16.03
C CYS A 48 0.36 10.66 -15.07
N GLY A 49 0.46 11.87 -15.62
CA GLY A 49 0.37 13.10 -14.83
C GLY A 49 -1.06 13.38 -14.39
N THR A 50 -1.21 13.91 -13.17
CA THR A 50 -2.47 14.41 -12.63
C THR A 50 -2.21 15.67 -11.80
N ASP A 51 -3.25 16.46 -11.58
CA ASP A 51 -3.23 17.52 -10.59
C ASP A 51 -3.70 16.97 -9.24
N LEU A 52 -2.96 17.29 -8.18
CA LEU A 52 -3.37 17.08 -6.80
C LEU A 52 -3.11 18.37 -6.01
N PHE A 53 -4.17 19.13 -5.74
CA PHE A 53 -4.10 20.43 -5.04
C PHE A 53 -3.14 21.43 -5.72
N GLY A 54 -3.12 21.49 -7.06
CA GLY A 54 -2.24 22.40 -7.81
C GLY A 54 -0.82 21.89 -8.04
N TYR A 55 -0.51 20.66 -7.60
CA TYR A 55 0.78 20.02 -7.82
C TYR A 55 0.67 18.93 -8.88
N LEU A 56 1.63 18.93 -9.81
CA LEU A 56 1.80 17.82 -10.76
C LEU A 56 2.25 16.56 -9.99
N MET A 57 1.40 15.55 -9.99
CA MET A 57 1.65 14.25 -9.39
C MET A 57 1.62 13.17 -10.47
N TYR A 58 2.35 12.07 -10.23
CA TYR A 58 2.33 10.91 -11.11
C TYR A 58 1.52 9.79 -10.46
N VAL A 59 0.54 9.28 -11.19
CA VAL A 59 -0.34 8.20 -10.78
C VAL A 59 -0.31 7.07 -11.82
N PRO A 60 -0.72 5.83 -11.49
CA PRO A 60 -0.93 4.80 -12.50
C PRO A 60 -1.87 5.31 -13.60
N CYS A 61 -1.57 5.01 -14.87
CA CYS A 61 -2.42 5.43 -15.99
C CYS A 61 -3.82 4.79 -15.99
N ASN A 62 -4.03 3.73 -15.21
CA ASN A 62 -5.30 3.05 -14.99
C ASN A 62 -5.82 3.22 -13.55
N PRO A 63 -5.94 4.46 -13.02
CA PRO A 63 -6.14 4.70 -11.59
C PRO A 63 -7.45 4.09 -11.07
N LEU A 64 -8.48 4.04 -11.91
CA LEU A 64 -9.78 3.47 -11.54
C LEU A 64 -9.71 1.96 -11.29
N ASP A 65 -8.89 1.23 -12.04
CA ASP A 65 -8.72 -0.22 -11.87
C ASP A 65 -7.94 -0.52 -10.58
N ILE A 66 -6.93 0.32 -10.28
CA ILE A 66 -6.20 0.26 -9.01
C ILE A 66 -7.16 0.47 -7.83
N ILE A 67 -7.95 1.56 -7.85
CA ILE A 67 -8.91 1.89 -6.78
C ILE A 67 -9.94 0.77 -6.61
N LYS A 68 -10.55 0.29 -7.72
CA LYS A 68 -11.57 -0.77 -7.67
C LYS A 68 -11.00 -2.11 -7.21
N SER A 69 -9.72 -2.39 -7.45
CA SER A 69 -9.11 -3.64 -6.99
C SER A 69 -9.06 -3.73 -5.46
N GLU A 70 -8.85 -2.60 -4.78
CA GLU A 70 -8.74 -2.54 -3.31
C GLU A 70 -10.11 -2.31 -2.65
N TYR A 71 -10.84 -1.30 -3.11
CA TYR A 71 -12.10 -0.84 -2.48
C TYR A 71 -13.36 -1.48 -3.08
N GLY A 72 -13.22 -2.23 -4.18
CA GLY A 72 -14.33 -2.90 -4.85
C GLY A 72 -15.16 -1.98 -5.77
N LYS A 73 -16.23 -2.53 -6.35
CA LYS A 73 -17.09 -1.82 -7.33
C LYS A 73 -17.77 -0.58 -6.76
N ASN A 74 -18.06 -0.59 -5.45
CA ASN A 74 -18.73 0.49 -4.73
C ASN A 74 -17.76 1.49 -4.07
N TRP A 75 -16.51 1.59 -4.54
CA TRP A 75 -15.45 2.43 -3.95
C TRP A 75 -15.84 3.90 -3.69
N LYS A 76 -16.81 4.44 -4.44
CA LYS A 76 -17.34 5.80 -4.24
C LYS A 76 -18.17 5.96 -2.96
N LYS A 77 -18.63 4.86 -2.36
CA LYS A 77 -19.39 4.90 -1.09
C LYS A 77 -18.38 5.02 0.05
N PRO A 78 -18.44 6.10 0.86
CA PRO A 78 -17.52 6.27 1.97
C PRO A 78 -17.76 5.17 3.02
N ILE A 79 -16.66 4.66 3.57
CA ILE A 79 -16.67 3.78 4.74
C ILE A 79 -16.06 4.60 5.87
N LEU A 80 -16.71 4.59 7.04
CA LEU A 80 -16.16 5.28 8.21
C LEU A 80 -14.80 4.68 8.55
N SER A 81 -13.80 5.51 8.85
CA SER A 81 -12.46 5.03 9.20
C SER A 81 -12.46 4.09 10.40
N SER A 82 -13.39 4.25 11.33
CA SER A 82 -13.59 3.33 12.46
C SER A 82 -14.05 1.92 12.07
N GLN A 83 -14.59 1.76 10.85
CA GLN A 83 -15.07 0.50 10.30
C GLN A 83 -14.10 -0.11 9.28
N TYR A 84 -13.12 0.66 8.82
CA TYR A 84 -12.13 0.19 7.86
C TYR A 84 -10.91 -0.40 8.60
N ILE A 85 -10.75 -1.72 8.48
CA ILE A 85 -9.64 -2.46 9.09
C ILE A 85 -8.66 -2.81 7.97
N TRP A 86 -7.49 -2.15 7.93
CA TRP A 86 -6.52 -2.23 6.83
C TRP A 86 -6.03 -3.66 6.48
N ASN A 87 -6.06 -4.60 7.44
CA ASN A 87 -5.68 -6.00 7.24
C ASN A 87 -6.88 -6.96 7.12
N ARG A 88 -8.07 -6.44 6.85
CA ARG A 88 -9.31 -7.24 6.66
C ARG A 88 -10.23 -6.69 5.57
N SER A 89 -10.39 -5.38 5.50
CA SER A 89 -11.31 -4.69 4.60
C SER A 89 -10.89 -4.65 3.12
N PRO A 90 -9.59 -4.56 2.76
CA PRO A 90 -9.17 -4.54 1.35
C PRO A 90 -9.51 -5.83 0.60
N HIS A 91 -10.09 -5.70 -0.59
CA HIS A 91 -10.48 -6.84 -1.44
C HIS A 91 -9.28 -7.52 -2.13
N ASN A 92 -8.17 -6.80 -2.27
CA ASN A 92 -6.97 -7.25 -2.95
C ASN A 92 -5.90 -7.86 -2.04
N MET A 93 -6.20 -8.01 -0.75
CA MET A 93 -5.25 -8.54 0.22
C MET A 93 -5.20 -10.07 0.19
N LYS A 94 -3.99 -10.63 0.21
CA LYS A 94 -3.74 -12.05 0.40
C LYS A 94 -2.74 -12.28 1.54
N SER A 95 -2.96 -13.34 2.32
CA SER A 95 -1.97 -13.81 3.30
C SER A 95 -0.72 -14.28 2.57
N ALA A 96 0.45 -13.88 3.07
CA ALA A 96 1.76 -14.25 2.55
C ALA A 96 2.60 -15.05 3.56
N GLY A 97 1.95 -15.62 4.58
CA GLY A 97 2.57 -16.43 5.61
C GLY A 97 2.86 -15.66 6.90
N VAL A 98 3.78 -16.20 7.71
CA VAL A 98 4.11 -15.68 9.04
C VAL A 98 5.63 -15.62 9.18
N TYR A 99 6.17 -14.55 9.74
CA TYR A 99 7.59 -14.48 10.10
C TYR A 99 7.88 -15.44 11.26
N SER A 100 8.94 -16.22 11.12
CA SER A 100 9.57 -16.90 12.24
C SER A 100 10.10 -15.88 13.24
N ILE A 101 10.30 -16.33 14.49
CA ILE A 101 10.88 -15.48 15.54
C ILE A 101 12.31 -15.03 15.15
N TYR A 102 13.06 -15.86 14.43
CA TYR A 102 14.40 -15.54 13.97
C TYR A 102 14.40 -14.42 12.93
N GLU A 103 13.53 -14.51 11.91
CA GLU A 103 13.38 -13.43 10.92
C GLU A 103 13.00 -12.10 11.58
N MET A 104 12.05 -12.12 12.53
CA MET A 104 11.64 -10.91 13.25
C MET A 104 12.78 -10.29 14.08
N ARG A 105 13.59 -11.14 14.73
CA ARG A 105 14.75 -10.67 15.51
C ARG A 105 15.81 -10.06 14.60
N SER A 106 16.09 -10.65 13.44
CA SER A 106 17.04 -10.11 12.48
C SER A 106 16.59 -8.73 11.98
N ALA A 107 15.34 -8.63 11.52
CA ALA A 107 14.80 -7.36 11.02
C ALA A 107 14.84 -6.25 12.08
N ARG A 108 14.56 -6.56 13.35
CA ARG A 108 14.62 -5.55 14.41
C ARG A 108 16.05 -5.08 14.71
N LYS A 109 17.06 -5.92 14.51
CA LYS A 109 18.47 -5.54 14.70
C LYS A 109 18.97 -4.61 13.59
N ASP A 110 18.48 -4.82 12.36
CA ASP A 110 18.96 -4.09 11.19
C ASP A 110 18.26 -2.72 11.02
N TYR A 111 17.06 -2.55 11.60
CA TYR A 111 16.21 -1.37 11.38
C TYR A 111 15.63 -0.72 12.65
N GLY A 112 15.95 -1.25 13.85
CA GLY A 112 15.48 -0.73 15.14
C GLY A 112 16.57 0.03 15.89
#